data_AF-A0AAD7YNG1-F1
#
_entry.id   AF-A0AAD7YNG1-F1
#
_cell.length_a   1.000
_cell.length_b   1.000
_cell.length_c   1.000
_cell.angle_alpha   90.00
_cell.angle_beta   90.00
_cell.angle_gamma   90.00
#
_symmetry.space_group_name_H-M   'P 1'
#
loop_
_entity.id
_entity.type
_entity.pdbx_description
1 polymer ?
#
loop_
_entity_poly.entity_id
_entity_poly.type
_entity_poly.pdbx_seq_one_letter_code
_entity_poly.pdbx_strand_id
1 'polypeptide(L)'
;MSQSQFSLLWNAHKKNICHGLSSLQQNGEFVDMTLAADGHLVKVHQVIIALASPFIKELIASADCQHPVIFLNKISYTTLCALLEYIYTGEVLVSIENLNELLEAGKELHVKGLEDMKLTDSTTTNQQLSQNENETDCNMESLDEEISYFEITKDHDDDSKYNMANIVVEADDGPTMMSTRTIETDDYVEDQDDEDSTPIPIEIRAVSEHTDGKHTGDNPNLSVMQFTVSNQGSLQMILNRYVYYLKHTNRNNTRQWRCVDYLNNVKCPAHVFTKDDVVVQRISAHVHPFHDKRILKKVKAGAVFSAIHEAEQQRKLKKNEGVMSD
;
A
#
# COMPACT_ATOMS: atom_id res chain seq x y z
N MET A 1 -39.87 32.95 2.98
CA MET A 1 -39.22 32.42 4.21
C MET A 1 -37.79 32.10 3.85
N SER A 2 -36.80 32.51 4.63
CA SER A 2 -35.40 32.13 4.41
C SER A 2 -35.18 30.70 4.91
N GLN A 3 -34.80 29.77 4.03
CA GLN A 3 -34.39 28.43 4.44
C GLN A 3 -33.01 28.48 5.12
N SER A 4 -32.88 27.81 6.27
CA SER A 4 -31.59 27.61 6.92
C SER A 4 -30.79 26.54 6.17
N GLN A 5 -29.53 26.84 5.86
CA GLN A 5 -28.57 25.88 5.31
C GLN A 5 -27.60 25.41 6.39
N PHE A 6 -27.17 24.15 6.30
CA PHE A 6 -26.21 23.53 7.21
C PHE A 6 -25.07 22.94 6.38
N SER A 7 -23.85 22.98 6.92
CA SER A 7 -22.67 22.35 6.32
C SER A 7 -22.15 21.25 7.24
N LEU A 8 -21.75 20.12 6.65
CA LEU A 8 -21.23 18.96 7.35
C LEU A 8 -19.82 18.63 6.83
N LEU A 9 -18.89 18.38 7.74
CA LEU A 9 -17.50 18.08 7.41
C LEU A 9 -17.10 16.71 7.96
N TRP A 10 -16.65 15.81 7.09
CA TRP A 10 -16.07 14.53 7.50
C TRP A 10 -14.54 14.58 7.42
N ASN A 11 -13.90 14.94 8.53
CA ASN A 11 -12.44 15.13 8.64
C ASN A 11 -11.61 13.91 8.17
N ALA A 12 -12.14 12.69 8.33
CA ALA A 12 -11.44 11.46 7.94
C ALA A 12 -11.72 11.00 6.49
N HIS A 13 -12.61 11.67 5.74
CA HIS A 13 -13.08 11.23 4.43
C HIS A 13 -11.93 10.89 3.46
N LYS A 14 -11.00 11.83 3.22
CA LYS A 14 -9.87 11.61 2.29
C LYS A 14 -9.06 10.36 2.66
N LYS A 15 -8.68 10.23 3.93
CA LYS A 15 -7.91 9.08 4.42
C LYS A 15 -8.67 7.76 4.26
N ASN A 16 -9.97 7.77 4.56
CA ASN A 16 -10.81 6.57 4.49
C ASN A 16 -10.99 6.10 3.03
N ILE A 17 -11.20 7.03 2.10
CA ILE A 17 -11.27 6.74 0.65
C ILE A 17 -9.94 6.19 0.13
N CYS A 18 -8.80 6.84 0.40
CA CYS A 18 -7.48 6.34 -0.04
C CYS A 18 -7.18 4.94 0.50
N HIS A 19 -7.43 4.71 1.79
CA HIS A 19 -7.21 3.40 2.41
C HIS A 19 -8.17 2.33 1.85
N GLY A 20 -9.44 2.68 1.61
CA GLY A 20 -10.41 1.81 0.96
C GLY A 20 -9.97 1.39 -0.43
N LEU A 21 -9.60 2.33 -1.30
CA LEU A 21 -9.13 2.07 -2.66
C LEU A 21 -7.88 1.17 -2.70
N SER A 22 -6.90 1.42 -1.81
CA SER A 22 -5.73 0.56 -1.66
C SER A 22 -6.12 -0.86 -1.21
N SER A 23 -7.08 -0.99 -0.28
CA SER A 23 -7.57 -2.30 0.18
C SER A 23 -8.29 -3.08 -0.92
N LEU A 24 -9.16 -2.42 -1.70
CA LEU A 24 -9.87 -3.03 -2.83
C LEU A 24 -8.88 -3.55 -3.88
N GLN A 25 -7.84 -2.77 -4.22
CA GLN A 25 -6.82 -3.18 -5.17
C GLN A 25 -6.04 -4.41 -4.66
N GLN A 26 -5.65 -4.41 -3.39
CA GLN A 26 -4.92 -5.53 -2.77
C GLN A 26 -5.74 -6.82 -2.65
N ASN A 27 -7.07 -6.71 -2.67
CA ASN A 27 -8.01 -7.83 -2.70
C ASN A 27 -8.42 -8.25 -4.13
N GLY A 28 -8.15 -7.41 -5.14
CA GLY A 28 -8.62 -7.61 -6.50
C GLY A 28 -10.12 -7.38 -6.67
N GLU A 29 -10.72 -6.55 -5.82
CA GLU A 29 -12.13 -6.14 -5.90
C GLU A 29 -12.27 -4.95 -6.86
N PHE A 30 -13.31 -4.95 -7.71
CA PHE A 30 -13.62 -3.88 -8.69
C PHE A 30 -12.50 -3.49 -9.67
N VAL A 31 -11.46 -4.34 -9.81
CA VAL A 31 -10.38 -4.15 -10.77
C VAL A 31 -10.83 -4.48 -12.21
N ASP A 32 -10.60 -3.54 -13.11
CA ASP A 32 -11.07 -3.47 -14.50
C ASP A 32 -9.91 -3.28 -15.50
N MET A 33 -8.65 -3.30 -15.02
CA MET A 33 -7.44 -3.19 -15.83
C MET A 33 -6.36 -4.16 -15.35
N THR A 34 -5.38 -4.46 -16.20
CA THR A 34 -4.14 -5.14 -15.81
C THR A 34 -2.91 -4.48 -16.42
N LEU A 35 -1.90 -4.25 -15.58
CA LEU A 35 -0.58 -3.79 -16.01
C LEU A 35 0.36 -4.99 -16.06
N ALA A 36 1.05 -5.13 -17.18
CA ALA A 36 1.96 -6.24 -17.46
C ALA A 36 3.41 -5.76 -17.47
N ALA A 37 4.24 -6.19 -16.51
CA ALA A 37 5.66 -5.80 -16.41
C ALA A 37 6.53 -6.99 -16.04
N ASP A 38 7.66 -7.17 -16.72
CA ASP A 38 8.64 -8.23 -16.44
C ASP A 38 8.05 -9.66 -16.36
N GLY A 39 6.98 -9.94 -17.12
CA GLY A 39 6.23 -11.21 -17.10
C GLY A 39 5.04 -11.27 -16.12
N HIS A 40 4.80 -10.22 -15.32
CA HIS A 40 3.82 -10.19 -14.24
C HIS A 40 2.61 -9.34 -14.57
N LEU A 41 1.43 -9.75 -14.08
CA LEU A 41 0.14 -9.23 -14.47
C LEU A 41 -0.60 -8.66 -13.25
N VAL A 42 -0.36 -7.41 -12.89
CA VAL A 42 -0.95 -6.79 -11.71
C VAL A 42 -2.31 -6.19 -12.06
N LYS A 43 -3.37 -6.65 -11.37
CA LYS A 43 -4.73 -6.09 -11.53
C LYS A 43 -4.86 -4.76 -10.80
N VAL A 44 -5.52 -3.80 -11.44
CA VAL A 44 -5.66 -2.42 -10.96
C VAL A 44 -7.00 -1.83 -11.40
N HIS A 45 -7.41 -0.72 -10.77
CA HIS A 45 -8.53 0.10 -11.20
C HIS A 45 -8.08 1.15 -12.23
N GLN A 46 -8.69 1.12 -13.41
CA GLN A 46 -8.49 2.03 -14.53
C GLN A 46 -8.61 3.50 -14.11
N VAL A 47 -9.64 3.84 -13.33
CA VAL A 47 -9.88 5.21 -12.86
C VAL A 47 -8.73 5.75 -12.00
N ILE A 48 -8.10 4.91 -11.17
CA ILE A 48 -7.00 5.34 -10.29
C ILE A 48 -5.71 5.53 -11.09
N ILE A 49 -5.41 4.62 -12.02
CA ILE A 49 -4.26 4.77 -12.92
C ILE A 49 -4.43 6.00 -13.82
N ALA A 50 -5.63 6.24 -14.36
CA ALA A 50 -5.94 7.38 -15.21
C ALA A 50 -5.89 8.75 -14.48
N LEU A 51 -6.11 8.78 -13.16
CA LEU A 51 -5.92 9.98 -12.35
C LEU A 51 -4.44 10.29 -12.12
N ALA A 52 -3.62 9.24 -11.93
CA ALA A 52 -2.19 9.36 -11.67
C ALA A 52 -1.34 9.57 -12.93
N SER A 53 -1.72 8.96 -14.07
CA SER A 53 -1.02 9.03 -15.36
C SER A 53 -1.94 9.57 -16.47
N PRO A 54 -1.72 10.80 -16.97
CA PRO A 54 -2.40 11.31 -18.15
C PRO A 54 -2.10 10.49 -19.40
N PHE A 55 -0.87 9.98 -19.55
CA PHE A 55 -0.46 9.13 -20.66
C PHE A 55 -1.28 7.84 -20.73
N ILE A 56 -1.41 7.11 -19.61
CA ILE A 56 -2.23 5.89 -19.57
C ILE A 56 -3.72 6.24 -19.75
N LYS A 57 -4.18 7.41 -19.26
CA LYS A 57 -5.54 7.91 -19.48
C LYS A 57 -5.87 8.12 -20.97
N GLU A 58 -4.92 8.63 -21.76
CA GLU A 58 -5.12 8.78 -23.21
C GLU A 58 -5.07 7.42 -23.91
N LEU A 59 -4.16 6.54 -23.50
CA LEU A 59 -4.04 5.19 -24.07
C LEU A 59 -5.33 4.37 -23.90
N ILE A 60 -5.93 4.35 -22.70
CA ILE A 60 -7.21 3.65 -22.46
C ILE A 60 -8.40 4.30 -23.17
N ALA A 61 -8.38 5.62 -23.38
CA ALA A 61 -9.45 6.32 -24.08
C ALA A 61 -9.38 6.10 -25.61
N SER A 62 -8.19 5.74 -26.12
CA SER A 62 -7.97 5.48 -27.55
C SER A 62 -8.47 4.12 -28.04
N ALA A 63 -8.73 3.17 -27.13
CA ALA A 63 -9.10 1.80 -27.47
C ALA A 63 -10.24 1.28 -26.58
N ASP A 64 -11.43 1.11 -27.16
CA ASP A 64 -12.56 0.50 -26.47
C ASP A 64 -12.28 -0.98 -26.17
N CYS A 65 -12.17 -1.31 -24.88
CA CYS A 65 -11.89 -2.65 -24.40
C CYS A 65 -12.45 -2.84 -22.98
N GLN A 66 -13.08 -3.99 -22.73
CA GLN A 66 -13.73 -4.26 -21.43
C GLN A 66 -12.73 -4.42 -20.26
N HIS A 67 -11.49 -4.82 -20.56
CA HIS A 67 -10.43 -5.01 -19.57
C HIS A 67 -9.06 -4.80 -20.23
N PRO A 68 -8.55 -3.54 -20.30
CA PRO A 68 -7.25 -3.26 -20.90
C PRO A 68 -6.10 -4.01 -20.22
N VAL A 69 -5.21 -4.59 -21.03
CA VAL A 69 -3.94 -5.17 -20.59
C VAL A 69 -2.79 -4.37 -21.22
N ILE A 70 -2.11 -3.56 -20.41
CA ILE A 70 -1.05 -2.65 -20.88
C ILE A 70 0.32 -3.26 -20.57
N PHE A 71 1.12 -3.50 -21.61
CA PHE A 71 2.48 -4.02 -21.47
C PHE A 71 3.47 -2.87 -21.26
N LEU A 72 4.06 -2.82 -20.07
CA LEU A 72 5.06 -1.87 -19.63
C LEU A 72 6.45 -2.45 -19.95
N ASN A 73 7.08 -1.94 -21.00
CA ASN A 73 8.43 -2.35 -21.38
C ASN A 73 9.46 -1.74 -20.44
N LYS A 74 10.60 -2.42 -20.22
CA LYS A 74 11.75 -2.00 -19.40
C LYS A 74 11.49 -1.66 -17.92
N ILE A 75 10.26 -1.76 -17.44
CA ILE A 75 9.91 -1.59 -16.03
C ILE A 75 9.97 -2.96 -15.36
N SER A 76 10.79 -3.10 -14.30
CA SER A 76 10.81 -4.35 -13.52
C SER A 76 9.52 -4.51 -12.72
N TYR A 77 9.19 -5.75 -12.35
CA TYR A 77 8.04 -6.00 -11.47
C TYR A 77 8.16 -5.25 -10.12
N THR A 78 9.36 -5.17 -9.55
CA THR A 78 9.64 -4.42 -8.32
C THR A 78 9.28 -2.94 -8.46
N THR A 79 9.65 -2.33 -9.58
CA THR A 79 9.33 -0.92 -9.89
C THR A 79 7.85 -0.72 -10.16
N LEU A 80 7.17 -1.67 -10.83
CA LEU A 80 5.71 -1.63 -10.96
C LEU A 80 5.01 -1.68 -9.59
N CYS A 81 5.45 -2.56 -8.67
CA CYS A 81 4.92 -2.59 -7.31
C CYS A 81 5.13 -1.27 -6.57
N ALA A 82 6.31 -0.66 -6.68
CA ALA A 82 6.62 0.62 -6.07
C ALA A 82 5.76 1.77 -6.64
N LEU A 83 5.58 1.82 -7.97
CA LEU A 83 4.68 2.77 -8.63
C LEU A 83 3.24 2.59 -8.16
N LEU A 84 2.72 1.36 -8.09
CA LEU A 84 1.35 1.12 -7.65
C LEU A 84 1.16 1.43 -6.15
N GLU A 85 2.15 1.15 -5.31
CA GLU A 85 2.11 1.56 -3.91
C GLU A 85 2.04 3.10 -3.77
N TYR A 86 2.89 3.82 -4.51
CA TYR A 86 2.84 5.28 -4.58
C TYR A 86 1.48 5.80 -5.05
N ILE A 87 0.95 5.25 -6.15
CA ILE A 87 -0.34 5.67 -6.75
C ILE A 87 -1.52 5.44 -5.79
N TYR A 88 -1.56 4.31 -5.08
CA TYR A 88 -2.70 3.95 -4.22
C TYR A 88 -2.62 4.51 -2.79
N THR A 89 -1.43 4.88 -2.31
CA THR A 89 -1.25 5.36 -0.92
C THR A 89 -0.74 6.79 -0.80
N GLY A 90 -0.13 7.33 -1.86
CA GLY A 90 0.55 8.62 -1.89
C GLY A 90 2.00 8.59 -1.37
N GLU A 91 2.50 7.43 -0.92
CA GLU A 91 3.86 7.27 -0.40
C GLU A 91 4.46 5.92 -0.83
N VAL A 92 5.79 5.86 -0.99
CA VAL A 92 6.49 4.60 -1.27
C VAL A 92 7.86 4.61 -0.61
N LEU A 93 8.34 3.44 -0.18
CA LEU A 93 9.66 3.27 0.42
C LEU A 93 10.55 2.43 -0.49
N VAL A 94 11.50 3.07 -1.17
CA VAL A 94 12.49 2.39 -2.05
C VAL A 94 13.92 2.53 -1.53
N SER A 95 14.80 1.61 -1.95
CA SER A 95 16.24 1.75 -1.79
C SER A 95 16.80 2.82 -2.74
N ILE A 96 17.96 3.39 -2.40
CA ILE A 96 18.67 4.35 -3.28
C ILE A 96 19.01 3.70 -4.63
N GLU A 97 19.32 2.40 -4.62
CA GLU A 97 19.60 1.59 -5.81
C GLU A 97 18.41 1.55 -6.78
N ASN A 98 17.19 1.38 -6.27
CA ASN A 98 15.97 1.27 -7.09
C ASN A 98 15.29 2.63 -7.34
N LEU A 99 15.72 3.70 -6.65
CA LEU A 99 15.12 5.03 -6.76
C LEU A 99 15.24 5.59 -8.18
N ASN A 100 16.40 5.43 -8.84
CA ASN A 100 16.58 5.86 -10.23
C ASN A 100 15.61 5.16 -11.19
N GLU A 101 15.43 3.84 -11.03
CA GLU A 101 14.50 3.07 -11.87
C GLU A 101 13.05 3.51 -11.66
N LEU A 102 12.66 3.79 -10.41
CA LEU A 102 11.34 4.33 -10.08
C LEU A 102 11.09 5.71 -10.70
N LEU A 103 12.08 6.61 -10.66
CA LEU A 103 11.93 7.96 -11.20
C LEU A 103 11.86 7.97 -12.74
N GLU A 104 12.72 7.24 -13.43
CA GLU A 104 12.64 7.13 -14.89
C GLU A 104 11.36 6.41 -15.34
N ALA A 105 10.90 5.38 -14.62
CA ALA A 105 9.61 4.74 -14.90
C ALA A 105 8.41 5.67 -14.62
N GLY A 106 8.47 6.46 -13.55
CA GLY A 106 7.47 7.49 -13.24
C GLY A 106 7.37 8.55 -14.34
N LYS A 107 8.51 8.94 -14.91
CA LYS A 107 8.61 9.90 -16.02
C LYS A 107 8.18 9.30 -17.37
N GLU A 108 8.58 8.08 -17.72
CA GLU A 108 8.16 7.40 -18.95
C GLU A 108 6.64 7.15 -18.97
N LEU A 109 6.03 6.92 -17.81
CA LEU A 109 4.58 6.75 -17.66
C LEU A 109 3.83 8.03 -17.29
N HIS A 110 4.47 9.20 -17.25
CA HIS A 110 3.85 10.48 -16.87
C HIS A 110 3.06 10.41 -15.54
N VAL A 111 3.66 9.80 -14.51
CA VAL A 111 3.06 9.68 -13.19
C VAL A 111 3.28 10.99 -12.43
N LYS A 112 2.16 11.66 -12.16
CA LYS A 112 2.13 12.93 -11.43
C LYS A 112 2.90 12.84 -10.11
N GLY A 113 3.73 13.84 -9.85
CA GLY A 113 4.56 13.90 -8.65
C GLY A 113 5.83 13.05 -8.70
N LEU A 114 6.03 12.22 -9.74
CA LEU A 114 7.30 11.54 -10.01
C LEU A 114 7.97 12.05 -11.30
N GLU A 115 7.19 12.45 -12.33
CA GLU A 115 7.74 12.84 -13.63
C GLU A 115 8.71 14.03 -13.61
N ASP A 116 8.51 14.98 -12.69
CA ASP A 116 9.37 16.16 -12.51
C ASP A 116 10.53 15.96 -11.50
N MET A 117 10.56 14.84 -10.78
CA MET A 117 11.57 14.59 -9.74
C MET A 117 12.94 14.33 -10.37
N LYS A 118 13.93 15.14 -9.97
CA LYS A 118 15.33 15.00 -10.38
C LYS A 118 16.19 14.72 -9.15
N LEU A 119 17.09 13.75 -9.24
CA LEU A 119 18.15 13.61 -8.25
C LEU A 119 19.17 14.73 -8.47
N THR A 120 19.45 15.49 -7.41
CA THR A 120 20.55 16.44 -7.41
C THR A 120 21.86 15.68 -7.13
N ASP A 121 22.71 15.56 -8.17
CA ASP A 121 24.02 14.92 -8.08
C ASP A 121 24.94 15.66 -7.10
N SER A 122 24.84 15.26 -5.84
CA SER A 122 25.59 15.85 -4.72
C SER A 122 27.00 15.26 -4.66
N THR A 123 27.81 15.48 -5.70
CA THR A 123 29.28 15.29 -5.59
C THR A 123 30.10 16.10 -6.58
N THR A 124 31.02 16.91 -6.04
CA THR A 124 32.18 17.53 -6.72
C THR A 124 31.96 18.84 -7.50
N THR A 125 32.14 19.98 -6.82
CA THR A 125 33.33 20.86 -7.01
C THR A 125 33.36 21.95 -5.95
N ASN A 126 34.48 22.02 -5.22
CA ASN A 126 34.75 23.08 -4.26
C ASN A 126 35.72 24.07 -4.90
N GLN A 127 35.23 25.11 -5.60
CA GLN A 127 36.05 26.28 -5.97
C GLN A 127 35.23 27.52 -6.37
N GLN A 128 35.32 28.52 -5.48
CA GLN A 128 35.37 29.97 -5.74
C GLN A 128 34.16 30.69 -6.36
N LEU A 129 33.66 31.67 -5.60
CA LEU A 129 32.75 32.72 -6.02
C LEU A 129 33.41 33.65 -7.05
N SER A 130 32.60 34.19 -7.97
CA SER A 130 32.69 35.61 -8.34
C SER A 130 31.31 36.14 -8.76
N GLN A 131 31.08 37.41 -8.45
CA GLN A 131 29.82 38.11 -8.64
C GLN A 131 29.62 38.52 -10.11
N ASN A 132 28.37 38.70 -10.53
CA ASN A 132 27.93 39.98 -11.09
C ASN A 132 26.40 40.08 -11.16
N GLU A 133 25.88 41.13 -10.56
CA GLU A 133 24.51 41.60 -10.74
C GLU A 133 24.39 42.30 -12.11
N ASN A 134 23.24 42.20 -12.75
CA ASN A 134 22.67 43.28 -13.57
C ASN A 134 21.19 43.00 -13.82
N GLU A 135 20.36 43.96 -13.42
CA GLU A 135 18.90 43.93 -13.57
C GLU A 135 18.50 44.20 -15.02
N THR A 136 17.42 43.56 -15.51
CA THR A 136 16.43 44.27 -16.34
C THR A 136 15.04 43.66 -16.14
N ASP A 137 14.08 44.54 -15.91
CA ASP A 137 12.67 44.29 -15.58
C ASP A 137 11.83 43.87 -16.80
N CYS A 138 10.92 42.91 -16.60
CA CYS A 138 9.62 42.89 -17.30
C CYS A 138 8.51 42.23 -16.47
N ASN A 139 7.80 43.06 -15.71
CA ASN A 139 6.64 42.68 -14.91
C ASN A 139 5.37 42.32 -15.74
N MET A 140 4.72 41.19 -15.43
CA MET A 140 3.25 41.01 -15.52
C MET A 140 2.78 39.84 -14.64
N GLU A 141 1.79 40.12 -13.81
CA GLU A 141 1.07 39.25 -12.84
C GLU A 141 0.28 38.09 -13.51
N SER A 142 -0.31 37.12 -12.81
CA SER A 142 -0.02 36.36 -11.57
C SER A 142 -1.12 35.28 -11.43
N LEU A 143 -0.85 34.19 -10.69
CA LEU A 143 -1.78 33.47 -9.78
C LEU A 143 -1.17 32.13 -9.36
N ASP A 144 -1.24 31.83 -8.07
CA ASP A 144 -0.27 30.95 -7.41
C ASP A 144 -0.70 29.47 -7.32
N GLU A 145 0.22 28.57 -7.70
CA GLU A 145 0.28 27.19 -7.21
C GLU A 145 1.54 27.03 -6.32
N GLU A 146 1.38 27.05 -4.99
CA GLU A 146 2.48 26.68 -4.09
C GLU A 146 2.46 25.18 -3.77
N ILE A 147 3.16 24.40 -4.60
CA ILE A 147 3.65 23.08 -4.20
C ILE A 147 4.98 23.27 -3.47
N SER A 148 4.96 23.04 -2.15
CA SER A 148 6.14 23.14 -1.29
C SER A 148 7.23 22.14 -1.71
N TYR A 149 8.33 22.69 -2.22
CA TYR A 149 9.59 21.97 -2.40
C TYR A 149 10.23 21.74 -1.03
N PHE A 150 10.61 20.48 -0.72
CA PHE A 150 11.16 20.11 0.59
C PHE A 150 12.61 19.65 0.45
N GLU A 151 13.56 20.51 0.82
CA GLU A 151 14.98 20.17 0.86
C GLU A 151 15.33 19.38 2.13
N ILE A 152 16.12 18.31 1.98
CA ILE A 152 16.61 17.52 3.12
C ILE A 152 17.96 18.09 3.56
N THR A 153 17.95 19.02 4.52
CA THR A 153 19.15 19.36 5.27
C THR A 153 19.39 18.33 6.39
N LYS A 154 20.65 17.93 6.56
CA LYS A 154 21.12 17.23 7.77
C LYS A 154 21.63 18.30 8.72
N ASP A 155 21.23 18.21 9.99
CA ASP A 155 22.02 18.78 11.09
C ASP A 155 22.08 17.81 12.27
N HIS A 156 23.15 17.96 13.05
CA HIS A 156 23.52 17.08 14.17
C HIS A 156 22.98 17.59 15.51
N ASP A 157 23.19 16.77 16.54
CA ASP A 157 22.65 16.88 17.90
C ASP A 157 23.10 18.13 18.69
N ASP A 158 22.19 18.72 19.47
CA ASP A 158 22.47 19.08 20.88
C ASP A 158 21.17 19.11 21.75
N ASP A 159 21.36 19.05 23.06
CA ASP A 159 20.38 18.73 24.11
C ASP A 159 19.66 19.96 24.70
N SER A 160 18.34 19.88 24.97
CA SER A 160 17.77 20.32 26.26
C SER A 160 16.23 20.21 26.39
N LYS A 161 15.83 19.69 27.55
CA LYS A 161 14.51 19.68 28.22
C LYS A 161 13.57 20.86 27.90
N TYR A 162 12.26 20.60 27.83
CA TYR A 162 11.28 21.15 28.81
C TYR A 162 9.91 20.42 28.84
N ASN A 163 9.46 20.15 30.07
CA ASN A 163 8.15 19.71 30.60
C ASN A 163 7.00 19.16 29.71
N MET A 164 6.59 17.95 30.06
CA MET A 164 5.28 17.33 29.80
C MET A 164 4.30 17.67 30.95
N ALA A 165 3.24 18.45 30.69
CA ALA A 165 2.15 18.66 31.66
C ALA A 165 0.83 19.07 30.98
N ASN A 166 0.03 18.10 30.52
CA ASN A 166 -1.26 17.77 31.14
C ASN A 166 -2.04 16.73 30.30
N ILE A 167 -2.41 15.64 30.96
CA ILE A 167 -3.33 14.61 30.43
C ILE A 167 -4.72 14.91 30.98
N VAL A 168 -5.74 14.98 30.11
CA VAL A 168 -7.15 14.72 30.46
C VAL A 168 -7.79 13.91 29.33
N VAL A 169 -8.72 13.02 29.71
CA VAL A 169 -9.30 11.90 28.96
C VAL A 169 -10.75 11.69 29.46
N GLU A 170 -11.71 11.06 28.77
CA GLU A 170 -11.70 10.24 27.54
C GLU A 170 -12.82 10.67 26.55
N ALA A 171 -12.76 10.22 25.29
CA ALA A 171 -13.97 9.98 24.48
C ALA A 171 -13.79 8.73 23.63
N ASP A 172 -14.28 7.61 24.16
CA ASP A 172 -14.60 6.38 23.42
C ASP A 172 -15.80 6.64 22.51
N ASP A 173 -15.83 6.03 21.33
CA ASP A 173 -17.10 5.78 20.65
C ASP A 173 -16.97 4.67 19.59
N GLY A 174 -17.68 3.57 19.85
CA GLY A 174 -17.98 2.55 18.86
C GLY A 174 -19.09 3.00 17.90
N PRO A 175 -19.54 2.13 16.97
CA PRO A 175 -20.53 2.51 15.97
C PRO A 175 -21.92 2.64 16.59
N THR A 176 -22.37 3.88 16.82
CA THR A 176 -23.73 4.15 17.31
C THR A 176 -24.75 4.20 16.16
N MET A 177 -25.57 3.15 16.12
CA MET A 177 -27.01 3.11 15.78
C MET A 177 -27.59 4.26 14.92
N MET A 178 -28.11 3.94 13.73
CA MET A 178 -29.07 4.81 13.05
C MET A 178 -30.33 5.00 13.91
N SER A 179 -30.80 6.24 14.02
CA SER A 179 -32.06 6.57 14.71
C SER A 179 -33.10 7.02 13.69
N THR A 180 -34.04 6.12 13.36
CA THR A 180 -35.22 6.43 12.55
C THR A 180 -36.30 7.08 13.41
N ARG A 181 -36.97 8.10 12.89
CA ARG A 181 -38.28 8.55 13.38
C ARG A 181 -39.26 8.65 12.23
N THR A 182 -40.35 7.90 12.35
CA THR A 182 -41.49 7.87 11.42
C THR A 182 -42.30 9.16 11.47
N ILE A 183 -42.77 9.60 10.31
CA ILE A 183 -43.98 10.40 10.15
C ILE A 183 -44.77 9.79 8.97
N GLU A 184 -45.86 9.11 9.31
CA GLU A 184 -47.03 8.86 8.45
C GLU A 184 -47.84 10.18 8.39
N THR A 185 -48.57 10.60 7.36
CA THR A 185 -49.09 10.05 6.07
C THR A 185 -49.45 11.28 5.16
N ASP A 186 -49.93 11.25 3.91
CA ASP A 186 -50.48 10.21 3.00
C ASP A 186 -50.40 10.66 1.50
N ASP A 187 -51.10 9.93 0.62
CA ASP A 187 -51.65 10.28 -0.71
C ASP A 187 -50.81 10.15 -2.02
N TYR A 188 -51.06 9.01 -2.71
CA TYR A 188 -51.21 8.68 -4.16
C TYR A 188 -50.54 9.55 -5.26
N VAL A 189 -50.06 9.01 -6.39
CA VAL A 189 -50.70 8.05 -7.34
C VAL A 189 -49.70 7.04 -7.95
N GLU A 190 -50.24 5.94 -8.47
CA GLU A 190 -49.62 4.82 -9.21
C GLU A 190 -48.92 5.24 -10.51
N ASP A 191 -47.92 4.45 -10.94
CA ASP A 191 -47.94 3.78 -12.26
C ASP A 191 -46.94 2.61 -12.29
N GLN A 192 -47.16 1.66 -13.19
CA GLN A 192 -46.52 0.32 -13.24
C GLN A 192 -45.37 0.22 -14.28
N ASP A 193 -44.94 -1.02 -14.51
CA ASP A 193 -44.07 -1.51 -15.60
C ASP A 193 -42.54 -1.30 -15.39
N ASP A 194 -41.65 -2.27 -15.61
CA ASP A 194 -41.81 -3.74 -15.61
C ASP A 194 -40.40 -4.40 -15.54
N GLU A 195 -40.38 -5.71 -15.35
CA GLU A 195 -39.33 -6.71 -15.70
C GLU A 195 -38.64 -7.52 -14.59
N ASP A 196 -38.41 -8.78 -15.00
CA ASP A 196 -38.20 -9.99 -14.23
C ASP A 196 -36.70 -10.35 -14.10
N SER A 197 -36.31 -10.95 -12.97
CA SER A 197 -35.45 -12.16 -12.96
C SER A 197 -35.18 -12.64 -11.53
N THR A 198 -35.60 -13.87 -11.25
CA THR A 198 -35.29 -14.59 -9.99
C THR A 198 -33.87 -15.20 -9.98
N PRO A 199 -33.21 -15.40 -8.81
CA PRO A 199 -31.80 -15.82 -8.74
C PRO A 199 -31.58 -17.29 -8.30
N ILE A 200 -30.98 -18.13 -9.16
CA ILE A 200 -30.56 -19.52 -8.84
C ILE A 200 -29.38 -19.96 -9.74
N PRO A 201 -28.58 -21.02 -9.42
CA PRO A 201 -27.53 -21.10 -8.40
C PRO A 201 -26.10 -21.33 -8.96
N ILE A 202 -25.11 -21.39 -8.06
CA ILE A 202 -23.72 -21.80 -8.34
C ILE A 202 -23.63 -23.30 -8.67
N GLU A 203 -22.90 -23.66 -9.73
CA GLU A 203 -22.38 -25.03 -9.93
C GLU A 203 -20.85 -25.04 -10.10
N ILE A 204 -20.18 -25.93 -9.36
CA ILE A 204 -18.73 -26.16 -9.41
C ILE A 204 -18.47 -27.36 -10.34
N ARG A 205 -17.54 -27.23 -11.29
CA ARG A 205 -17.01 -28.39 -12.03
C ARG A 205 -15.49 -28.39 -12.03
N ALA A 206 -14.93 -29.53 -11.62
CA ALA A 206 -13.50 -29.80 -11.70
C ALA A 206 -13.13 -30.34 -13.08
N VAL A 207 -11.93 -30.02 -13.55
CA VAL A 207 -11.25 -30.78 -14.60
C VAL A 207 -9.87 -31.15 -14.09
N SER A 208 -9.57 -32.44 -14.15
CA SER A 208 -8.28 -33.02 -13.79
C SER A 208 -7.53 -33.41 -15.06
N GLU A 209 -6.25 -33.05 -15.16
CA GLU A 209 -5.33 -33.78 -16.03
C GLU A 209 -3.91 -33.77 -15.46
N HIS A 210 -3.28 -34.94 -15.46
CA HIS A 210 -1.89 -35.16 -15.05
C HIS A 210 -1.08 -35.49 -16.31
N THR A 211 0.06 -34.81 -16.52
CA THR A 211 1.33 -35.47 -16.91
C THR A 211 2.53 -34.57 -16.59
N ASP A 212 3.62 -35.23 -16.20
CA ASP A 212 4.92 -34.73 -15.72
C ASP A 212 5.63 -33.63 -16.53
N GLY A 213 6.61 -32.96 -15.90
CA GLY A 213 7.79 -32.49 -16.68
C GLY A 213 8.46 -31.15 -16.38
N LYS A 214 8.85 -30.87 -15.12
CA LYS A 214 10.09 -30.13 -14.75
C LYS A 214 10.58 -28.99 -15.70
N HIS A 215 10.25 -27.74 -15.39
CA HIS A 215 11.29 -26.72 -15.13
C HIS A 215 10.79 -25.50 -14.35
N THR A 216 11.74 -24.90 -13.65
CA THR A 216 11.74 -23.59 -12.99
C THR A 216 11.16 -22.47 -13.86
N GLY A 217 10.23 -21.69 -13.31
CA GLY A 217 9.74 -20.45 -13.90
C GLY A 217 9.26 -19.53 -12.79
N ASP A 218 10.09 -18.55 -12.43
CA ASP A 218 9.73 -17.53 -11.45
C ASP A 218 8.53 -16.72 -11.97
N ASN A 219 7.52 -16.59 -11.12
CA ASN A 219 6.30 -15.85 -11.40
C ASN A 219 6.05 -14.83 -10.28
N PRO A 220 6.89 -13.75 -10.17
CA PRO A 220 6.77 -12.66 -9.22
C PRO A 220 5.39 -12.04 -8.92
N ASN A 221 4.27 -12.42 -9.54
CA ASN A 221 2.93 -11.89 -9.24
C ASN A 221 2.40 -12.22 -7.81
N LEU A 222 3.28 -12.68 -6.92
CA LEU A 222 3.09 -12.68 -5.47
C LEU A 222 3.62 -11.37 -4.89
N SER A 223 2.87 -10.80 -3.95
CA SER A 223 3.46 -9.98 -2.89
C SER A 223 4.51 -10.85 -2.16
N VAL A 224 5.80 -10.61 -2.41
CA VAL A 224 6.89 -11.50 -1.95
C VAL A 224 6.82 -11.65 -0.44
N MET A 225 6.47 -12.85 0.00
CA MET A 225 6.33 -13.17 1.42
C MET A 225 7.71 -13.32 2.03
N GLN A 226 8.10 -12.34 2.84
CA GLN A 226 9.38 -12.36 3.55
C GLN A 226 9.19 -12.83 4.99
N PHE A 227 10.26 -13.34 5.59
CA PHE A 227 10.22 -13.90 6.95
C PHE A 227 11.29 -13.28 7.83
N THR A 228 11.02 -13.23 9.14
CA THR A 228 11.97 -12.74 10.14
C THR A 228 11.69 -13.43 11.48
N VAL A 229 12.55 -13.19 12.47
CA VAL A 229 12.41 -13.73 13.83
C VAL A 229 12.41 -12.57 14.83
N SER A 230 11.47 -12.59 15.76
CA SER A 230 11.43 -11.65 16.88
C SER A 230 12.69 -11.77 17.74
N ASN A 231 12.94 -10.79 18.60
CA ASN A 231 14.08 -10.86 19.52
C ASN A 231 13.92 -12.00 20.56
N GLN A 232 12.69 -12.48 20.78
CA GLN A 232 12.33 -13.60 21.65
C GLN A 232 12.19 -14.93 20.89
N GLY A 233 12.65 -15.03 19.64
CA GLY A 233 12.59 -16.29 18.89
C GLY A 233 11.21 -16.66 18.33
N SER A 234 10.27 -15.71 18.24
CA SER A 234 8.95 -15.93 17.60
C SER A 234 9.08 -15.75 16.09
N LEU A 235 8.53 -16.68 15.31
CA LEU A 235 8.54 -16.58 13.85
C LEU A 235 7.58 -15.46 13.38
N GLN A 236 8.02 -14.66 12.43
CA GLN A 236 7.30 -13.52 11.90
C GLN A 236 7.32 -13.52 10.37
N MET A 237 6.24 -13.06 9.75
CA MET A 237 6.08 -12.84 8.32
C MET A 237 6.01 -11.33 8.07
N ILE A 238 6.64 -10.87 6.99
CA ILE A 238 6.54 -9.53 6.46
C ILE A 238 5.78 -9.62 5.14
N LEU A 239 4.71 -8.84 5.01
CA LEU A 239 3.82 -8.83 3.85
C LEU A 239 3.20 -7.44 3.73
N ASN A 240 3.29 -6.82 2.56
CA ASN A 240 2.76 -5.47 2.26
C ASN A 240 3.11 -4.42 3.33
N ARG A 241 4.41 -4.30 3.70
CA ARG A 241 4.96 -3.43 4.77
C ARG A 241 4.36 -3.62 6.17
N TYR A 242 3.52 -4.63 6.36
CA TYR A 242 3.05 -5.10 7.66
C TYR A 242 3.86 -6.31 8.13
N VAL A 243 3.75 -6.58 9.43
CA VAL A 243 4.48 -7.64 10.13
C VAL A 243 3.46 -8.42 10.92
N TYR A 244 3.54 -9.73 10.83
CA TYR A 244 2.63 -10.66 11.46
C TYR A 244 3.44 -11.67 12.26
N TYR A 245 2.97 -12.08 13.43
CA TYR A 245 3.55 -13.22 14.15
C TYR A 245 2.78 -14.49 13.80
N LEU A 246 3.47 -15.62 13.76
CA LEU A 246 2.83 -16.92 13.61
C LEU A 246 2.04 -17.25 14.87
N LYS A 247 0.71 -17.42 14.75
CA LYS A 247 -0.16 -17.81 15.86
C LYS A 247 -0.22 -19.33 16.02
N HIS A 248 -0.43 -20.07 14.93
CA HIS A 248 -0.34 -21.53 14.90
C HIS A 248 -0.17 -22.06 13.45
N THR A 249 0.26 -23.32 13.36
CA THR A 249 0.35 -24.09 12.12
C THR A 249 -0.52 -25.34 12.26
N ASN A 250 -1.36 -25.62 11.26
CA ASN A 250 -2.23 -26.79 11.21
C ASN A 250 -1.55 -27.96 10.50
N ARG A 251 -2.11 -29.17 10.64
CA ARG A 251 -1.57 -30.42 10.05
C ARG A 251 -1.50 -30.44 8.52
N ASN A 252 -2.19 -29.52 7.85
CA ASN A 252 -2.27 -29.38 6.39
C ASN A 252 -1.37 -28.24 5.85
N ASN A 253 -0.32 -27.88 6.58
CA ASN A 253 0.58 -26.74 6.33
C ASN A 253 -0.10 -25.36 6.24
N THR A 254 -1.37 -25.23 6.64
CA THR A 254 -1.97 -23.89 6.78
C THR A 254 -1.44 -23.20 8.04
N ARG A 255 -1.05 -21.94 7.91
CA ARG A 255 -0.47 -21.10 8.99
C ARG A 255 -1.38 -19.90 9.21
N GLN A 256 -1.80 -19.67 10.46
CA GLN A 256 -2.49 -18.43 10.83
C GLN A 256 -1.46 -17.42 11.34
N TRP A 257 -1.36 -16.29 10.64
CA TRP A 257 -0.54 -15.14 10.99
C TRP A 257 -1.44 -14.01 11.46
N ARG A 258 -1.05 -13.28 12.50
CA ARG A 258 -1.82 -12.12 13.00
C ARG A 258 -0.91 -10.92 13.15
N CYS A 259 -1.44 -9.71 12.90
CA CYS A 259 -0.67 -8.49 13.01
C CYS A 259 0.04 -8.42 14.38
N VAL A 260 1.31 -8.00 14.41
CA VAL A 260 2.07 -7.86 15.65
C VAL A 260 1.46 -6.87 16.65
N ASP A 261 0.63 -5.93 16.19
CA ASP A 261 0.05 -4.86 17.01
C ASP A 261 -1.41 -5.18 17.45
N TYR A 262 -1.78 -6.46 17.43
CA TYR A 262 -3.10 -6.95 17.88
C TYR A 262 -3.35 -6.87 19.40
N LEU A 263 -2.29 -6.82 20.23
CA LEU A 263 -2.37 -6.65 21.69
C LEU A 263 -2.02 -5.23 22.15
N ASN A 264 -1.49 -4.40 21.25
CA ASN A 264 -1.21 -3.01 21.58
C ASN A 264 -2.54 -2.24 21.73
N ASN A 265 -2.49 -1.00 22.22
CA ASN A 265 -3.68 -0.15 22.39
C ASN A 265 -4.54 -0.01 21.13
N VAL A 266 -3.94 -0.19 19.94
CA VAL A 266 -4.60 -0.14 18.63
C VAL A 266 -5.43 -1.40 18.30
N LYS A 267 -5.22 -2.52 19.01
CA LYS A 267 -5.99 -3.78 18.90
C LYS A 267 -6.24 -4.24 17.46
N CYS A 268 -5.18 -4.24 16.62
CA CYS A 268 -5.34 -4.46 15.18
C CYS A 268 -6.06 -5.80 14.85
N PRO A 269 -7.13 -5.78 14.03
CA PRO A 269 -7.90 -6.99 13.69
C PRO A 269 -7.22 -7.87 12.62
N ALA A 270 -6.31 -7.30 11.84
CA ALA A 270 -5.75 -7.90 10.64
C ALA A 270 -5.03 -9.23 10.89
N HIS A 271 -5.37 -10.23 10.07
CA HIS A 271 -4.74 -11.55 10.07
C HIS A 271 -4.76 -12.19 8.68
N VAL A 272 -3.80 -13.09 8.45
CA VAL A 272 -3.54 -13.71 7.15
C VAL A 272 -3.41 -15.21 7.33
N PHE A 273 -4.00 -15.97 6.42
CA PHE A 273 -3.80 -17.41 6.30
C PHE A 273 -2.92 -17.69 5.10
N THR A 274 -1.85 -18.45 5.32
CA THR A 274 -1.02 -18.99 4.24
C THR A 274 -1.16 -20.50 4.22
N LYS A 275 -0.95 -21.12 3.06
CA LYS A 275 -0.77 -22.57 2.92
C LYS A 275 0.54 -22.76 2.18
N ASP A 276 1.44 -23.51 2.81
CA ASP A 276 2.84 -23.56 2.38
C ASP A 276 3.36 -22.12 2.28
N ASP A 277 3.81 -21.67 1.09
CA ASP A 277 4.37 -20.33 0.87
C ASP A 277 3.42 -19.37 0.10
N VAL A 278 2.13 -19.71 -0.02
CA VAL A 278 1.11 -18.90 -0.73
C VAL A 278 0.11 -18.30 0.25
N VAL A 279 -0.27 -17.03 0.07
CA VAL A 279 -1.38 -16.40 0.80
C VAL A 279 -2.70 -16.97 0.29
N VAL A 280 -3.46 -17.62 1.17
CA VAL A 280 -4.78 -18.19 0.84
C VAL A 280 -5.90 -17.20 1.17
N GLN A 281 -5.76 -16.43 2.25
CA GLN A 281 -6.79 -15.50 2.69
C GLN A 281 -6.18 -14.36 3.52
N ARG A 282 -6.67 -13.13 3.31
CA ARG A 282 -6.43 -11.98 4.18
C ARG A 282 -7.77 -11.61 4.83
N ILE A 283 -7.78 -11.27 6.12
CA ILE A 283 -8.98 -10.88 6.86
C ILE A 283 -8.71 -9.61 7.65
N SER A 284 -9.60 -8.63 7.44
CA SER A 284 -9.57 -7.27 7.99
C SER A 284 -8.38 -6.41 7.55
N ALA A 285 -8.66 -5.14 7.27
CA ALA A 285 -7.64 -4.14 6.99
C ALA A 285 -6.87 -3.74 8.26
N HIS A 286 -5.69 -3.14 8.07
CA HIS A 286 -4.88 -2.61 9.15
C HIS A 286 -5.35 -1.20 9.56
N VAL A 287 -5.67 -1.03 10.84
CA VAL A 287 -6.11 0.26 11.42
C VAL A 287 -4.96 1.11 11.98
N HIS A 288 -3.73 0.89 11.48
CA HIS A 288 -2.51 1.60 11.90
C HIS A 288 -1.54 1.79 10.72
N PRO A 289 -0.58 2.73 10.82
CA PRO A 289 0.48 2.90 9.83
C PRO A 289 1.33 1.64 9.63
N PHE A 290 2.08 1.61 8.52
CA PHE A 290 3.01 0.54 8.19
C PHE A 290 4.11 0.34 9.25
N HIS A 291 4.73 -0.84 9.25
CA HIS A 291 5.76 -1.21 10.23
C HIS A 291 7.19 -0.89 9.75
N ASP A 292 7.37 0.05 8.81
CA ASP A 292 8.64 0.30 8.12
C ASP A 292 9.82 0.49 9.07
N LYS A 293 9.65 1.26 10.16
CA LYS A 293 10.70 1.46 11.18
C LYS A 293 11.17 0.15 11.82
N ARG A 294 10.29 -0.86 11.95
CA ARG A 294 10.60 -2.20 12.47
C ARG A 294 11.22 -3.08 11.38
N ILE A 295 10.71 -3.00 10.15
CA ILE A 295 11.20 -3.77 9.00
C ILE A 295 12.62 -3.33 8.64
N LEU A 296 12.86 -2.02 8.47
CA LEU A 296 14.18 -1.44 8.21
C LEU A 296 15.21 -1.83 9.29
N LYS A 297 14.81 -1.92 10.56
CA LYS A 297 15.69 -2.39 11.65
C LYS A 297 16.06 -3.87 11.51
N LYS A 298 15.20 -4.71 10.92
CA LYS A 298 15.50 -6.12 10.61
C LYS A 298 16.34 -6.26 9.34
N VAL A 299 16.07 -5.48 8.30
CA VAL A 299 16.86 -5.44 7.05
C VAL A 299 18.29 -5.00 7.34
N LYS A 300 18.49 -3.89 8.06
CA LYS A 300 19.82 -3.41 8.49
C LYS A 300 20.59 -4.40 9.38
N ALA A 301 19.90 -5.36 9.99
CA ALA A 301 20.49 -6.41 10.82
C ALA A 301 20.68 -7.74 10.08
N GLY A 302 20.47 -7.80 8.76
CA GLY A 302 20.57 -9.04 7.98
C GLY A 302 19.61 -10.14 8.43
N ALA A 303 18.47 -9.76 9.02
CA ALA A 303 17.55 -10.67 9.70
C ALA A 303 16.19 -10.79 8.98
N VAL A 304 16.18 -10.65 7.66
CA VAL A 304 15.02 -10.84 6.79
C VAL A 304 15.38 -11.89 5.73
N PHE A 305 14.46 -12.82 5.50
CA PHE A 305 14.65 -14.04 4.72
C PHE A 305 13.59 -14.13 3.62
N SER A 306 13.95 -14.70 2.47
CA SER A 306 13.00 -14.97 1.38
C SER A 306 12.20 -16.24 1.63
N ALA A 307 12.74 -17.21 2.39
CA ALA A 307 12.09 -18.48 2.66
C ALA A 307 11.88 -18.74 4.16
N ILE A 308 10.74 -19.35 4.51
CA ILE A 308 10.37 -19.57 5.91
C ILE A 308 11.33 -20.50 6.65
N HIS A 309 11.94 -21.47 5.94
CA HIS A 309 12.85 -22.44 6.53
C HIS A 309 14.17 -21.81 7.00
N GLU A 310 14.64 -20.74 6.35
CA GLU A 310 15.82 -19.96 6.76
C GLU A 310 15.54 -19.24 8.09
N ALA A 311 14.38 -18.60 8.20
CA ALA A 311 13.91 -17.97 9.44
C ALA A 311 13.70 -18.99 10.57
N GLU A 312 13.20 -20.21 10.26
CA GLU A 312 13.11 -21.31 11.22
C GLU A 312 14.50 -21.82 11.66
N GLN A 313 15.51 -21.81 10.80
CA GLN A 313 16.89 -22.15 11.16
C GLN A 313 17.49 -21.09 12.10
N GLN A 314 17.33 -19.79 11.79
CA GLN A 314 17.79 -18.72 12.68
C GLN A 314 17.07 -18.77 14.05
N ARG A 315 15.78 -19.14 14.06
CA ARG A 315 15.01 -19.38 15.29
C ARG A 315 15.59 -20.52 16.13
N LYS A 316 16.02 -21.62 15.51
CA LYS A 316 16.67 -22.74 16.21
C LYS A 316 18.03 -22.34 16.80
N LEU A 317 18.84 -21.58 16.06
CA LEU A 317 20.14 -21.08 16.52
C LEU A 317 19.98 -20.21 17.78
N LYS A 318 19.11 -19.20 17.75
CA LYS A 318 18.84 -18.34 18.92
C LYS A 318 18.30 -19.09 20.14
N LYS A 319 17.53 -20.17 19.91
CA LYS A 319 17.03 -21.01 21.01
C LYS A 319 18.17 -21.82 21.67
N ASN A 320 19.23 -22.14 20.94
CA ASN A 320 20.39 -22.86 21.48
C ASN A 320 21.40 -21.91 22.15
N GLU A 321 21.61 -20.70 21.61
CA GLU A 321 22.48 -19.67 22.23
C GLU A 321 21.98 -19.28 23.63
N GLY A 322 20.66 -19.14 23.80
CA GLY A 322 20.03 -18.88 25.10
C GLY A 322 20.06 -20.05 26.09
N VAL A 323 20.60 -21.22 25.72
CA VAL A 323 20.72 -22.42 26.59
C VAL A 323 22.19 -22.71 26.96
N MET A 324 23.17 -22.04 26.34
CA MET A 324 24.58 -22.08 26.76
C MET A 324 24.98 -20.87 27.64
N SER A 325 24.01 -20.06 28.06
CA SER A 325 24.23 -18.84 28.86
C SER A 325 23.67 -18.94 30.29
N ASP A 326 23.12 -20.12 30.66
CA ASP A 326 22.60 -20.49 31.99
C ASP A 326 23.48 -21.62 32.60
#